data_AF-A0AAW1VZP9-F1
#
_entry.id   AF-A0AAW1VZP9-F1
#
_cell.length_a   1.000
_cell.length_b   1.000
_cell.length_c   1.000
_cell.angle_alpha   90.00
_cell.angle_beta   90.00
_cell.angle_gamma   90.00
#
_symmetry.space_group_name_H-M   'P 1'
#
loop_
_entity.id
_entity.type
_entity.pdbx_description
1 polymer ?
#
loop_
_entity_poly.entity_id
_entity_poly.type
_entity_poly.pdbx_seq_one_letter_code
_entity_poly.pdbx_strand_id
1 'polypeptide(L)'
;MATPRMFEWTLEHHKLFLDTFILLGSDYKKAGVFEVLRAELLTLVGCCCTSFFLVNHFMLLEELQRKSESLFCNSNKVSIKGLYVAPIKLSSSWTLEHHRRVVEAVIQLGGLSNSKVAPKAVLKLMAEEDRRQGLTARMISHHLSGLSLLQKETQRLISSRPSCVQEVDDQISFTSIQVQMH
;
A
#
# COMPACT_ATOMS: atom_id res chain seq x y z
N MET A 1 -26.75 -22.65 13.28
CA MET A 1 -26.66 -21.40 12.49
C MET A 1 -25.20 -21.01 12.46
N ALA A 2 -24.53 -21.12 11.30
CA ALA A 2 -23.16 -20.63 11.15
C ALA A 2 -23.21 -19.10 11.12
N THR A 3 -22.47 -18.43 12.00
CA THR A 3 -22.23 -17.00 11.87
C THR A 3 -21.63 -16.75 10.49
N PRO A 4 -22.13 -15.76 9.72
CA PRO A 4 -21.48 -15.39 8.48
C PRO A 4 -20.05 -15.02 8.81
N ARG A 5 -19.07 -15.74 8.25
CA ARG A 5 -17.65 -15.42 8.43
C ARG A 5 -17.46 -14.02 7.87
N MET A 6 -17.25 -13.04 8.76
CA MET A 6 -16.85 -11.70 8.35
C MET A 6 -15.51 -11.81 7.64
N PHE A 7 -15.44 -11.18 6.46
CA PHE A 7 -14.20 -11.13 5.70
C PHE A 7 -13.12 -10.36 6.48
N GLU A 8 -11.91 -10.90 6.52
CA GLU A 8 -10.75 -10.30 7.16
C GLU A 8 -9.73 -9.86 6.09
N TRP A 9 -9.31 -8.60 6.15
CA TRP A 9 -8.27 -8.07 5.28
C TRP A 9 -6.88 -8.34 5.84
N THR A 10 -6.24 -9.39 5.34
CA THR A 10 -4.90 -9.81 5.78
C THR A 10 -3.79 -9.12 4.98
N LEU A 11 -2.53 -9.36 5.35
CA LEU A 11 -1.38 -8.86 4.61
C LEU A 11 -1.26 -9.51 3.24
N GLU A 12 -1.71 -10.76 3.09
CA GLU A 12 -1.74 -11.50 1.83
C GLU A 12 -2.73 -10.83 0.86
N HIS A 13 -3.90 -10.40 1.33
CA HIS A 13 -4.84 -9.61 0.53
C HIS A 13 -4.23 -8.28 0.09
N HIS A 14 -3.52 -7.60 1.01
CA HIS A 14 -2.82 -6.37 0.68
C HIS A 14 -1.68 -6.58 -0.33
N LYS A 15 -0.90 -7.65 -0.19
CA LYS A 15 0.16 -8.01 -1.14
C LYS A 15 -0.44 -8.26 -2.52
N LEU A 16 -1.53 -9.03 -2.58
CA LEU A 16 -2.20 -9.31 -3.85
C LEU A 16 -2.72 -8.03 -4.51
N PHE A 17 -3.34 -7.14 -3.72
CA PHE A 17 -3.72 -5.80 -4.18
C PHE A 17 -2.52 -5.06 -4.80
N LEU A 18 -1.36 -5.07 -4.13
CA LEU A 18 -0.15 -4.40 -4.63
C LEU A 18 0.40 -5.07 -5.90
N ASP A 19 0.45 -6.39 -5.95
CA ASP A 19 0.93 -7.14 -7.12
C ASP A 19 0.08 -6.81 -8.35
N THR A 20 -1.25 -6.87 -8.21
CA THR A 20 -2.17 -6.51 -9.29
C THR A 20 -2.03 -5.04 -9.67
N PHE A 21 -1.95 -4.15 -8.69
CA PHE A 21 -1.83 -2.70 -8.96
C PHE A 21 -0.52 -2.35 -9.68
N ILE A 22 0.60 -2.95 -9.27
CA ILE A 22 1.90 -2.79 -9.93
C ILE A 22 1.85 -3.34 -11.36
N LEU A 23 1.25 -4.51 -11.56
CA LEU A 23 1.11 -5.14 -12.88
C LEU A 23 0.28 -4.28 -13.85
N LEU A 24 -0.79 -3.66 -13.37
CA LEU A 24 -1.65 -2.79 -14.17
C LEU A 24 -1.00 -1.43 -14.50
N GLY A 25 0.07 -1.07 -13.80
CA GLY A 25 0.84 0.15 -14.05
C GLY A 25 0.23 1.41 -13.43
N SER A 26 1.04 2.47 -13.36
CA SER A 26 0.79 3.71 -12.61
C SER A 26 -0.33 4.60 -13.13
N ASP A 27 -1.07 4.19 -14.17
CA ASP A 27 -2.11 5.01 -14.78
C ASP A 27 -3.50 4.61 -14.26
N TYR A 28 -3.62 4.52 -12.92
CA TYR A 28 -4.83 4.16 -12.18
C TYR A 28 -6.00 5.13 -12.38
N LYS A 29 -5.72 6.30 -12.98
CA LYS A 29 -6.71 7.29 -13.40
C LYS A 29 -7.41 6.90 -14.70
N LYS A 30 -6.90 5.89 -15.43
CA LYS A 30 -7.63 5.30 -16.54
C LYS A 30 -8.90 4.62 -16.01
N ALA A 31 -10.03 4.97 -16.61
CA ALA A 31 -11.30 4.34 -16.33
C ALA A 31 -11.16 2.81 -16.43
N GLY A 32 -11.56 2.10 -15.37
CA GLY A 32 -11.59 0.64 -15.34
C GLY A 32 -10.47 -0.06 -14.57
N VAL A 33 -9.38 0.60 -14.16
CA VAL A 33 -8.31 -0.08 -13.38
C VAL A 33 -8.83 -0.66 -12.06
N PHE A 34 -9.69 0.08 -11.35
CA PHE A 34 -10.33 -0.42 -10.12
C PHE A 34 -11.31 -1.55 -10.37
N GLU A 35 -11.97 -1.59 -11.53
CA GLU A 35 -12.90 -2.67 -11.88
C GLU A 35 -12.15 -3.94 -12.28
N VAL A 36 -11.02 -3.82 -12.99
CA VAL A 36 -10.11 -4.95 -13.24
C VAL A 36 -9.53 -5.47 -11.93
N LEU A 37 -9.03 -4.57 -11.07
CA LEU A 37 -8.52 -4.93 -9.75
C LEU A 37 -9.59 -5.62 -8.89
N ARG A 38 -10.83 -5.11 -8.92
CA ARG A 38 -11.98 -5.71 -8.25
C ARG A 38 -12.26 -7.11 -8.78
N ALA A 39 -12.32 -7.29 -10.10
CA ALA A 39 -12.58 -8.58 -10.73
C ALA A 39 -11.48 -9.62 -10.40
N GLU A 40 -10.21 -9.21 -10.44
CA GLU A 40 -9.07 -10.04 -10.06
C GLU A 40 -9.13 -10.46 -8.59
N LEU A 41 -9.37 -9.51 -7.68
CA LEU A 41 -9.48 -9.80 -6.24
C LEU A 41 -10.70 -10.67 -5.92
N LEU A 42 -11.83 -10.48 -6.63
CA LEU A 42 -13.01 -11.31 -6.50
C LEU A 42 -12.71 -12.77 -6.92
N THR A 43 -11.98 -12.94 -8.01
CA THR A 43 -11.59 -14.27 -8.54
C THR A 43 -10.60 -14.98 -7.64
N LEU A 44 -9.59 -14.27 -7.13
CA LEU A 44 -8.48 -14.85 -6.37
C LEU A 44 -8.80 -15.07 -4.89
N VAL A 45 -9.67 -14.24 -4.32
CA VAL A 45 -9.93 -14.22 -2.86
C VAL A 45 -11.39 -14.59 -2.54
N GLY A 46 -12.29 -14.62 -3.52
CA GLY A 46 -13.72 -14.74 -3.27
C GLY A 46 -14.27 -13.58 -2.42
N CYS A 47 -13.57 -12.45 -2.41
CA CYS A 47 -13.88 -11.31 -1.56
C CYS A 47 -15.05 -10.50 -2.13
N CYS A 48 -16.04 -10.16 -1.31
CA CYS A 48 -17.06 -9.16 -1.62
C CYS A 48 -16.51 -7.72 -1.55
N CYS A 49 -15.28 -7.53 -2.02
CA CYS A 49 -14.55 -6.26 -1.98
C CYS A 49 -15.26 -5.29 -2.93
N THR A 50 -15.97 -4.32 -2.38
CA THR A 50 -16.67 -3.32 -3.19
C THR A 50 -15.69 -2.32 -3.77
N SER A 51 -16.08 -1.66 -4.87
CA SER A 51 -15.30 -0.55 -5.43
C SER A 51 -15.08 0.55 -4.36
N PHE A 52 -16.06 0.79 -3.47
CA PHE A 52 -15.91 1.70 -2.32
C PHE A 52 -14.74 1.31 -1.40
N PHE A 53 -14.63 0.03 -1.04
CA PHE A 53 -13.56 -0.46 -0.19
C PHE A 53 -12.18 -0.27 -0.84
N LEU A 54 -12.06 -0.64 -2.12
CA LEU A 54 -10.80 -0.57 -2.86
C LEU A 54 -10.32 0.87 -3.04
N VAL A 55 -11.25 1.79 -3.34
CA VAL A 55 -10.94 3.22 -3.45
C VAL A 55 -10.44 3.77 -2.11
N ASN A 56 -11.12 3.48 -1.00
CA ASN A 56 -10.68 3.97 0.31
C ASN A 56 -9.33 3.36 0.72
N HIS A 57 -9.13 2.07 0.49
CA HIS A 57 -7.85 1.41 0.76
C HIS A 57 -6.72 2.04 -0.05
N PHE A 58 -6.96 2.33 -1.33
CA PHE A 58 -6.02 3.02 -2.19
C PHE A 58 -5.68 4.44 -1.69
N MET A 59 -6.68 5.23 -1.31
CA MET A 59 -6.46 6.59 -0.77
C MET A 59 -5.59 6.56 0.50
N LEU A 60 -5.81 5.58 1.38
CA LEU A 60 -4.98 5.39 2.58
C LEU A 60 -3.55 4.94 2.23
N LEU A 61 -3.40 4.11 1.20
CA LEU A 61 -2.09 3.71 0.69
C LEU A 61 -1.34 4.91 0.10
N GLU A 62 -1.97 5.72 -0.77
CA GLU A 62 -1.36 6.92 -1.34
C GLU A 62 -0.89 7.90 -0.25
N GLU A 63 -1.69 8.07 0.80
CA GLU A 63 -1.32 8.88 1.97
C GLU A 63 -0.05 8.36 2.66
N LEU A 64 0.02 7.04 2.86
CA LEU A 64 1.21 6.41 3.42
C LEU A 64 2.42 6.59 2.50
N GLN A 65 2.25 6.40 1.19
CA GLN A 65 3.33 6.57 0.22
C GLN A 65 3.88 7.99 0.22
N ARG A 66 3.02 9.01 0.19
CA ARG A 66 3.43 10.42 0.20
C ARG A 66 4.22 10.80 1.44
N LYS A 67 3.80 10.33 2.62
CA LYS A 67 4.53 10.53 3.88
C LYS A 67 5.91 9.87 3.84
N SER A 68 5.99 8.72 3.20
CA SER A 68 7.20 7.90 3.12
C SER A 68 8.21 8.45 2.13
N GLU A 69 7.75 8.93 0.97
CA GLU A 69 8.57 9.68 0.01
C GLU A 69 9.19 10.91 0.66
N SER A 70 8.42 11.67 1.44
CA SER A 70 8.94 12.83 2.19
C SER A 70 10.09 12.43 3.12
N LEU A 71 9.97 11.30 3.83
CA LEU A 71 11.04 10.79 4.70
C LEU A 71 12.28 10.35 3.90
N PHE A 72 12.08 9.75 2.73
CA PHE A 72 13.16 9.25 1.86
C PHE A 72 13.92 10.37 1.12
N CYS A 73 13.21 11.39 0.65
CA CYS A 73 13.82 12.56 0.03
C CYS A 73 14.63 13.40 1.04
N ASN A 74 14.20 13.44 2.31
CA ASN A 74 14.89 14.21 3.34
C ASN A 74 16.14 13.51 3.88
N SER A 75 16.24 12.18 3.86
CA SER A 75 17.44 11.45 4.28
C SER A 75 18.61 11.60 3.30
N ASN A 76 18.33 11.79 2.01
CA ASN A 76 19.37 11.90 0.97
C ASN A 76 20.04 13.28 0.89
N LYS A 77 19.66 14.23 1.77
CA LYS A 77 20.21 15.60 1.81
C LYS A 77 21.38 15.77 2.80
N VAL A 78 21.96 14.70 3.34
CA VAL A 78 23.13 14.81 4.23
C VAL A 78 24.38 15.14 3.40
N SER A 79 24.59 16.43 3.17
CA SER A 79 25.84 16.98 2.63
C SER A 79 26.92 16.89 3.71
N ILE A 80 27.80 15.89 3.61
CA ILE A 80 29.04 15.89 4.38
C ILE A 80 29.92 16.99 3.79
N LYS A 81 30.04 18.11 4.51
CA LYS A 81 30.95 19.21 4.15
C LYS A 81 32.36 18.64 3.88
N GLY A 82 32.80 18.65 2.63
CA GLY A 82 34.20 18.42 2.25
C GLY A 82 34.51 17.20 1.37
N LEU A 83 33.55 16.34 1.03
CA LEU A 83 33.78 15.20 0.12
C LEU A 83 32.74 15.20 -1.00
N TYR A 84 33.08 15.79 -2.14
CA TYR A 84 32.28 15.71 -3.36
C TYR A 84 32.50 14.33 -4.00
N VAL A 85 31.93 13.30 -3.39
CA VAL A 85 31.71 12.03 -4.09
C VAL A 85 30.54 12.30 -5.03
N ALA A 86 30.73 12.08 -6.33
CA ALA A 86 29.66 12.22 -7.32
C ALA A 86 28.39 11.59 -6.76
N PRO A 87 27.23 12.27 -6.77
CA PRO A 87 26.01 11.72 -6.23
C PRO A 87 25.76 10.39 -6.95
N ILE A 88 25.97 9.29 -6.22
CA ILE A 88 25.47 7.99 -6.65
C ILE A 88 24.00 8.28 -6.96
N LYS A 89 23.54 7.93 -8.16
CA LYS A 89 22.15 8.08 -8.57
C LYS A 89 21.31 7.10 -7.74
N LEU A 90 21.19 7.41 -6.46
CA LEU A 90 20.33 6.75 -5.50
C LEU A 90 18.92 7.05 -6.01
N SER A 91 18.18 6.00 -6.35
CA SER A 91 16.75 6.11 -6.66
C SER A 91 16.11 7.02 -5.63
N SER A 92 15.62 8.18 -6.09
CA SER A 92 15.34 9.33 -5.23
C SER A 92 13.99 9.26 -4.53
N SER A 93 13.22 8.18 -4.71
CA SER A 93 11.86 8.07 -4.19
C SER A 93 11.54 6.70 -3.65
N TRP A 94 10.74 6.70 -2.58
CA TRP A 94 10.04 5.52 -2.11
C TRP A 94 9.00 5.10 -3.16
N THR A 95 8.93 3.82 -3.52
CA THR A 95 8.03 3.33 -4.58
C THR A 95 7.06 2.27 -4.07
N LEU A 96 6.03 1.94 -4.86
CA LEU A 96 5.14 0.81 -4.58
C LEU A 96 5.90 -0.51 -4.46
N GLU A 97 6.97 -0.70 -5.22
CA GLU A 97 7.84 -1.88 -5.14
C GLU A 97 8.53 -1.99 -3.78
N HIS A 98 9.05 -0.87 -3.24
CA HIS A 98 9.61 -0.86 -1.90
C HIS A 98 8.56 -1.24 -0.85
N HIS A 99 7.35 -0.68 -0.98
CA HIS A 99 6.23 -1.00 -0.09
C HIS A 99 5.83 -2.47 -0.17
N ARG A 100 5.72 -3.03 -1.37
CA ARG A 100 5.44 -4.45 -1.60
C ARG A 100 6.48 -5.34 -0.91
N ARG A 101 7.77 -5.07 -1.09
CA ARG A 101 8.85 -5.85 -0.46
C ARG A 101 8.82 -5.75 1.07
N VAL A 102 8.44 -4.60 1.65
CA VAL A 102 8.20 -4.49 3.10
C VAL A 102 7.07 -5.43 3.52
N VAL A 103 5.95 -5.43 2.79
CA VAL A 103 4.81 -6.32 3.08
C VAL A 103 5.23 -7.79 3.01
N GLU A 104 5.98 -8.18 1.97
CA GLU A 104 6.52 -9.53 1.83
C GLU A 104 7.44 -9.92 3.00
N ALA A 105 8.36 -9.04 3.40
CA ALA A 105 9.24 -9.27 4.54
C ALA A 105 8.45 -9.45 5.84
N VAL A 106 7.38 -8.67 6.04
CA VAL A 106 6.50 -8.80 7.21
C VAL A 106 5.76 -10.14 7.20
N ILE A 107 5.24 -10.57 6.04
CA ILE A 107 4.59 -11.88 5.88
C ILE A 107 5.57 -13.00 6.21
N GLN A 108 6.80 -12.96 5.67
CA GLN A 108 7.84 -13.96 5.95
C GLN A 108 8.21 -14.05 7.44
N LEU A 109 8.12 -12.92 8.15
CA LEU A 109 8.37 -12.86 9.59
C LEU A 109 7.16 -13.26 10.45
N GLY A 110 6.03 -13.63 9.82
CA GLY A 110 4.83 -14.14 10.48
C GLY A 110 3.76 -13.09 10.79
N GLY A 111 3.75 -11.98 10.08
CA GLY A 111 2.71 -10.95 10.16
C GLY A 111 2.96 -9.85 11.21
N LEU A 112 2.24 -8.73 11.10
CA LEU A 112 2.48 -7.51 11.90
C LEU A 112 2.38 -7.70 13.42
N SER A 113 1.59 -8.67 13.89
CA SER A 113 1.42 -8.97 15.32
C SER A 113 2.57 -9.78 15.91
N ASN A 114 3.48 -10.29 15.07
CA ASN A 114 4.58 -11.12 15.50
C ASN A 114 5.73 -10.27 16.07
N SER A 115 6.20 -10.63 17.26
CA SER A 115 7.31 -9.93 17.94
C SER A 115 8.64 -9.98 17.15
N LYS A 116 8.77 -10.89 16.18
CA LYS A 116 9.92 -10.98 15.27
C LYS A 116 9.92 -9.86 14.21
N VAL A 117 8.80 -9.18 13.98
CA VAL A 117 8.69 -8.05 13.05
C VAL A 117 9.29 -6.79 13.68
N ALA A 118 10.60 -6.80 13.84
CA ALA A 118 11.38 -5.64 14.24
C ALA A 118 11.83 -4.88 12.98
N PRO A 119 11.95 -3.54 13.02
CA PRO A 119 12.40 -2.77 11.86
C PRO A 119 13.77 -3.22 11.31
N LYS A 120 14.67 -3.63 12.19
CA LYS A 120 15.98 -4.20 11.80
C LYS A 120 15.86 -5.55 11.10
N ALA A 121 14.89 -6.39 11.49
CA ALA A 121 14.68 -7.69 10.88
C ALA A 121 14.10 -7.53 9.47
N VAL A 122 13.09 -6.66 9.32
CA VAL A 122 12.52 -6.31 8.01
C VAL A 122 13.57 -5.69 7.10
N LEU A 123 14.39 -4.76 7.60
CA LEU A 123 15.47 -4.14 6.82
C LEU A 123 16.48 -5.19 6.29
N LYS A 124 16.77 -6.25 7.05
CA LYS A 124 17.66 -7.33 6.61
C LYS A 124 17.09 -8.17 5.47
N LEU A 125 15.76 -8.29 5.39
CA LEU A 125 15.06 -9.01 4.32
C LEU A 125 14.86 -8.15 3.06
N MET A 126 14.99 -6.82 3.17
CA MET A 126 14.96 -5.94 2.01
C MET A 126 16.20 -6.13 1.14
N ALA A 127 16.05 -5.88 -0.17
CA ALA A 127 17.12 -6.06 -1.15
C ALA A 127 18.36 -5.24 -0.76
N GLU A 128 19.54 -5.78 -1.08
CA GLU A 128 20.82 -5.11 -0.83
C GLU A 128 20.88 -3.73 -1.51
N GLU A 129 20.24 -3.58 -2.67
CA GLU A 129 20.10 -2.32 -3.39
C GLU A 129 19.34 -1.27 -2.58
N ASP A 130 18.21 -1.63 -1.96
CA ASP A 130 17.41 -0.73 -1.14
C ASP A 130 18.21 -0.24 0.08
N ARG A 131 19.00 -1.14 0.69
CA ARG A 131 19.89 -0.80 1.81
C ARG A 131 21.01 0.15 1.38
N ARG A 132 21.58 -0.04 0.19
CA ARG A 132 22.59 0.86 -0.39
C ARG A 132 22.02 2.23 -0.76
N GLN A 133 20.69 2.33 -0.90
CA GLN A 133 19.98 3.59 -1.14
C GLN A 133 19.64 4.38 0.12
N GLY A 134 20.25 4.04 1.27
CA GLY A 134 20.08 4.81 2.51
C GLY A 134 18.81 4.46 3.27
N LEU A 135 18.15 3.34 2.95
CA LEU A 135 17.02 2.84 3.70
C LEU A 135 17.43 2.52 5.16
N THR A 136 16.76 3.14 6.12
CA THR A 136 17.08 3.01 7.54
C THR A 136 16.03 2.23 8.32
N ALA A 137 16.41 1.65 9.46
CA ALA A 137 15.49 1.01 10.37
C ALA A 137 14.41 1.98 10.91
N ARG A 138 14.70 3.29 11.00
CA ARG A 138 13.72 4.30 11.39
C ARG A 138 12.63 4.46 10.34
N MET A 139 12.99 4.49 9.06
CA MET A 139 12.04 4.55 7.95
C MET A 139 11.17 3.30 7.92
N ILE A 140 11.78 2.12 8.06
CA ILE A 140 11.04 0.87 8.19
C ILE A 140 10.09 0.90 9.40
N SER A 141 10.51 1.42 10.54
CA SER A 141 9.63 1.56 11.71
C SER A 141 8.40 2.44 11.40
N HIS A 142 8.59 3.55 10.69
CA HIS A 142 7.49 4.39 10.24
C HIS A 142 6.55 3.63 9.30
N HIS A 143 7.10 2.86 8.36
CA HIS A 143 6.32 2.02 7.46
C HIS A 143 5.51 0.95 8.17
N LEU A 144 6.09 0.27 9.15
CA LEU A 144 5.39 -0.76 9.91
C LEU A 144 4.20 -0.17 10.68
N SER A 145 4.39 1.00 11.31
CA SER A 145 3.29 1.73 11.96
C SER A 145 2.20 2.13 10.97
N GLY A 146 2.61 2.65 9.80
CA GLY A 146 1.67 3.04 8.73
C GLY A 146 0.90 1.86 8.15
N LEU A 147 1.56 0.73 7.93
CA LEU A 147 0.95 -0.51 7.44
C LEU A 147 -0.04 -1.10 8.45
N SER A 148 0.29 -1.04 9.75
CA SER A 148 -0.63 -1.43 10.83
C SER A 148 -1.90 -0.57 10.84
N LEU A 149 -1.73 0.75 10.72
CA LEU A 149 -2.86 1.67 10.63
C LEU A 149 -3.71 1.40 9.37
N LEU A 150 -3.06 1.23 8.23
CA LEU A 150 -3.72 0.91 6.96
C LEU A 150 -4.58 -0.34 7.11
N GLN A 151 -4.03 -1.45 7.63
CA GLN A 151 -4.78 -2.68 7.85
C GLN A 151 -5.96 -2.49 8.80
N LYS A 152 -5.76 -1.78 9.92
CA LYS A 152 -6.82 -1.52 10.90
C LYS A 152 -7.97 -0.71 10.30
N GLU A 153 -7.67 0.36 9.57
CA GLU A 153 -8.69 1.20 8.93
C GLU A 153 -9.42 0.46 7.81
N THR A 154 -8.66 -0.32 7.03
CA THR A 154 -9.21 -1.18 5.98
C THR A 154 -10.18 -2.21 6.57
N GLN A 155 -9.80 -2.86 7.67
CA GLN A 155 -10.68 -3.78 8.39
C GLN A 155 -11.89 -3.07 9.00
N ARG A 156 -11.72 -1.85 9.54
CA ARG A 156 -12.84 -1.05 10.07
C ARG A 156 -13.88 -0.76 8.99
N LEU A 157 -13.44 -0.38 7.78
CA LEU A 157 -14.33 -0.13 6.66
C LEU A 157 -15.12 -1.38 6.27
N ILE A 158 -14.46 -2.54 6.19
CA ILE A 158 -15.13 -3.83 5.93
C ILE A 158 -16.16 -4.13 7.02
N SER A 159 -15.79 -4.01 8.29
CA SER A 159 -16.65 -4.33 9.43
C SER A 159 -17.80 -3.34 9.64
N SER A 160 -17.67 -2.10 9.14
CA SER A 160 -18.67 -1.04 9.32
C SER A 160 -19.86 -1.13 8.36
N ARG A 161 -19.84 -2.05 7.38
CA ARG A 161 -20.94 -2.19 6.43
C ARG A 161 -22.09 -3.01 7.04
N PRO A 162 -23.33 -2.50 7.06
CA PRO A 162 -24.48 -3.30 7.45
C PRO A 162 -24.68 -4.44 6.44
N SER A 163 -24.99 -5.64 6.95
CA SER A 163 -25.14 -6.90 6.21
C SER A 163 -26.30 -6.95 5.20
N CYS A 164 -26.92 -5.82 4.87
CA CYS A 164 -28.02 -5.68 3.93
C CYS A 164 -27.85 -4.42 3.08
N VAL A 165 -27.01 -4.46 2.06
CA VAL A 165 -27.18 -3.65 0.86
C VAL A 165 -26.83 -4.55 -0.32
N GLN A 166 -27.85 -5.09 -0.98
CA GLN A 166 -27.69 -5.58 -2.36
C GLN A 166 -27.15 -4.39 -3.15
N GLU A 167 -26.00 -4.57 -3.79
CA GLU A 167 -25.48 -3.59 -4.74
C GLU A 167 -26.53 -3.42 -5.84
N VAL A 168 -27.26 -2.31 -5.80
CA VAL A 168 -27.84 -1.77 -7.00
C VAL A 168 -26.66 -1.28 -7.81
N ASP A 169 -26.50 -1.79 -9.03
CA ASP A 169 -25.53 -1.34 -10.00
C ASP A 169 -25.62 0.18 -10.17
N ASP A 170 -24.83 0.92 -9.41
CA ASP A 170 -24.55 2.32 -9.70
C ASP A 170 -23.57 2.31 -10.88
N GLN A 171 -24.14 2.41 -12.08
CA GLN A 171 -23.48 3.04 -13.22
C GLN A 171 -23.05 4.45 -12.77
N ILE A 172 -21.86 4.55 -12.19
CA ILE A 172 -21.18 5.82 -12.01
C ILE A 172 -20.80 6.28 -13.42
N SER A 173 -21.72 7.03 -14.04
CA SER A 173 -21.42 7.88 -15.17
C SER A 173 -20.32 8.85 -14.77
N PHE A 174 -19.10 8.58 -15.25
CA PHE A 174 -17.99 9.52 -15.22
C PHE A 174 -18.30 10.71 -16.15
N THR A 175 -19.19 11.60 -15.71
CA THR A 175 -19.40 12.90 -16.33
C THR A 175 -19.44 13.96 -15.25
N SER A 176 -18.59 14.97 -15.43
CA SER A 176 -18.57 16.26 -14.73
C SER A 176 -17.75 16.36 -13.45
N ILE A 177 -16.42 16.42 -13.61
CA ILE A 177 -15.61 17.43 -12.90
C ILE A 177 -14.70 18.11 -13.94
N GLN A 178 -15.28 19.01 -14.75
CA GLN A 178 -14.53 20.16 -15.25
C GLN A 178 -14.59 21.22 -14.13
N VAL A 179 -13.50 21.34 -13.37
CA VAL A 179 -13.25 22.60 -12.65
C VAL A 179 -12.37 23.42 -13.56
N GLN A 180 -12.98 24.49 -14.09
CA GLN A 180 -12.31 25.60 -14.74
C GLN A 180 -11.16 26.10 -13.85
N MET A 181 -9.94 26.14 -14.39
CA MET A 181 -8.95 27.10 -13.97
C MET A 181 -8.73 28.06 -15.13
N HIS A 182 -9.30 29.25 -14.96
CA HIS A 182 -8.94 30.47 -15.66
C HIS A 182 -8.01 31.27 -14.76
#